data_AF-T0ZZ44-F1
#
_entry.id   AF-T0ZZ44-F1
#
_cell.length_a   1.000
_cell.length_b   1.000
_cell.length_c   1.000
_cell.angle_alpha   90.00
_cell.angle_beta   90.00
_cell.angle_gamma   90.00
#
_symmetry.space_group_name_H-M   'P 1'
#
loop_
_entity.id
_entity.type
_entity.pdbx_description
1 polymer ?
#
loop_
_entity_poly.entity_id
_entity_poly.type
_entity_poly.pdbx_seq_one_letter_code
_entity_poly.pdbx_strand_id
1 'polypeptide(L)'
;ARETLESELTTLWNGAGKITTIENDFKRYVGAQIGIHNLRGEKVGKISHLRNKEFIYVVSRDDLTAKLAPMASAQRRQLSLIDHDAGYAIDGDA
;
A
#
# COMPACT_ATOMS: atom_id res chain seq x y z
N ALA A 1 8.33 -6.05 15.54
CA ALA A 1 7.33 -5.01 15.19
C ALA A 1 6.01 -5.63 14.77
N ARG A 2 5.94 -6.25 13.57
CA ARG A 2 4.72 -6.93 13.09
C ARG A 2 4.24 -8.07 14.00
N GLU A 3 5.14 -9.00 14.29
CA GLU A 3 4.86 -10.17 15.14
C GLU A 3 4.47 -9.77 16.57
N THR A 4 5.06 -8.69 17.08
CA THR A 4 4.71 -8.10 18.38
C THR A 4 3.26 -7.60 18.38
N LEU A 5 2.87 -6.85 17.35
CA LEU A 5 1.50 -6.36 17.19
C LEU A 5 0.51 -7.52 17.04
N GLU A 6 0.83 -8.51 16.21
CA GLU A 6 -0.02 -9.69 16.03
C GLU A 6 -0.20 -10.46 17.34
N SER A 7 0.88 -10.65 18.11
CA SER A 7 0.81 -11.24 19.45
C SER A 7 -0.13 -10.46 20.36
N GLU A 8 0.03 -9.14 20.47
CA GLU A 8 -0.84 -8.28 21.29
C GLU A 8 -2.32 -8.38 20.86
N LEU A 9 -2.59 -8.37 19.56
CA LEU A 9 -3.94 -8.46 19.02
C LEU A 9 -4.63 -9.80 19.33
N THR A 10 -3.88 -10.92 19.39
CA THR A 10 -4.48 -12.22 19.77
C THR A 10 -4.93 -12.27 21.23
N THR A 11 -4.38 -11.41 22.10
CA THR A 11 -4.76 -11.37 23.52
C THR A 11 -6.15 -10.78 23.76
N LEU A 12 -6.73 -10.10 22.76
CA LEU A 12 -8.07 -9.54 22.84
C LEU A 12 -9.10 -10.61 23.21
N TRP A 13 -10.11 -10.20 23.98
CA TRP A 13 -11.13 -11.11 24.53
C TRP A 13 -10.54 -12.30 25.30
N ASN A 14 -9.56 -12.04 26.17
CA ASN A 14 -8.89 -13.04 27.00
C ASN A 14 -8.23 -14.16 26.18
N GLY A 15 -7.59 -13.82 25.07
CA GLY A 15 -6.91 -14.79 24.19
C GLY A 15 -7.80 -15.45 23.15
N ALA A 16 -9.06 -15.02 23.01
CA ALA A 16 -9.98 -15.53 21.98
C ALA A 16 -9.89 -14.77 20.64
N GLY A 17 -9.04 -13.75 20.55
CA GLY A 17 -8.85 -12.96 19.34
C GLY A 17 -8.20 -13.77 18.22
N LYS A 18 -8.92 -13.91 17.10
CA LYS A 18 -8.41 -14.46 15.85
C LYS A 18 -8.09 -13.33 14.90
N ILE A 19 -6.91 -13.39 14.29
CA ILE A 19 -6.42 -12.37 13.36
C ILE A 19 -6.52 -12.91 11.95
N THR A 20 -7.13 -12.11 11.08
CA THR A 20 -6.97 -12.24 9.63
C THR A 20 -6.19 -11.04 9.13
N THR A 21 -5.06 -11.29 8.47
CA THR A 21 -4.22 -10.25 7.87
C THR A 21 -4.48 -10.15 6.39
N ILE A 22 -4.77 -8.94 5.92
CA ILE A 22 -4.87 -8.61 4.50
C ILE A 22 -3.62 -7.83 4.12
N GLU A 23 -2.84 -8.38 3.19
CA GLU A 23 -1.63 -7.75 2.68
C GLU A 23 -1.89 -7.18 1.30
N ASN A 24 -1.58 -5.90 1.11
CA ASN A 24 -1.69 -5.26 -0.18
C ASN A 24 -0.39 -4.58 -0.59
N ASP A 25 0.07 -4.85 -1.80
CA ASP A 25 1.17 -4.11 -2.42
C ASP A 25 0.64 -3.08 -3.43
N PHE A 26 0.88 -1.81 -3.15
CA PHE A 26 0.39 -0.69 -3.94
C PHE A 26 1.52 0.14 -4.52
N LYS A 27 1.30 0.78 -5.68
CA LYS A 27 2.21 1.83 -6.16
C LYS A 27 2.08 3.00 -5.18
N ARG A 28 3.20 3.51 -4.67
CA ARG A 28 3.18 4.78 -3.94
C ARG A 28 2.69 5.87 -4.89
N TYR A 29 1.86 6.76 -4.37
CA TYR A 29 1.45 7.96 -5.10
C TYR A 29 2.68 8.73 -5.60
N VAL A 30 2.50 9.55 -6.62
CA VAL A 30 3.56 10.27 -7.35
C VAL A 30 4.51 11.08 -6.45
N GLY A 31 4.20 11.27 -5.17
CA GLY A 31 5.06 11.92 -4.18
C GLY A 31 6.50 11.39 -4.09
N ALA A 32 6.76 10.11 -4.34
CA ALA A 32 8.14 9.59 -4.42
C ALA A 32 8.90 10.07 -5.68
N GLN A 33 8.16 10.43 -6.74
CA GLN A 33 8.69 10.98 -7.99
C GLN A 33 8.73 12.52 -7.97
N ILE A 34 7.81 13.18 -7.25
CA ILE A 34 7.79 14.63 -7.09
C ILE A 34 8.77 15.10 -6.00
N GLY A 35 8.85 14.37 -4.87
CA GLY A 35 9.67 14.75 -3.72
C GLY A 35 11.18 14.68 -3.93
N ILE A 36 11.64 14.30 -5.14
CA ILE A 36 13.06 14.38 -5.51
C ILE A 36 13.45 15.74 -6.10
N HIS A 37 12.50 16.66 -6.32
CA HIS A 37 12.77 18.03 -6.79
C HIS A 37 12.47 19.06 -5.71
N ASN A 38 13.27 20.12 -5.63
CA ASN A 38 13.00 21.26 -4.74
C ASN A 38 12.07 22.30 -5.40
N LEU A 39 11.74 23.39 -4.70
CA LEU A 39 10.85 24.45 -5.22
C LEU A 39 11.39 25.19 -6.45
N ARG A 40 12.68 25.04 -6.78
CA ARG A 40 13.30 25.57 -8.00
C ARG A 40 13.30 24.56 -9.16
N GLY A 41 12.74 23.35 -8.94
CA GLY A 41 12.73 22.27 -9.92
C GLY A 41 14.04 21.47 -9.99
N GLU A 42 15.00 21.72 -9.08
CA GLU A 42 16.29 21.04 -9.09
C GLU A 42 16.16 19.67 -8.44
N LYS A 43 16.76 18.64 -9.04
CA LYS A 43 16.77 17.28 -8.49
C LYS A 43 17.69 17.21 -7.26
N VAL A 44 17.11 17.04 -6.08
CA VAL A 44 17.79 16.98 -4.78
C VAL A 44 17.83 15.58 -4.17
N GLY A 45 17.25 14.58 -4.84
CA GLY A 45 17.17 13.21 -4.32
C GLY A 45 17.12 12.13 -5.40
N LYS A 46 17.04 10.88 -4.94
CA LYS A 46 16.84 9.69 -5.77
C LYS A 46 15.48 9.08 -5.48
N ILE A 47 14.82 8.60 -6.53
CA ILE A 47 13.64 7.75 -6.37
C ILE A 47 14.09 6.50 -5.61
N SER A 48 13.40 6.18 -4.54
CA SER A 48 13.68 4.99 -3.74
C SER A 48 12.49 4.03 -3.81
N HIS A 49 11.51 4.26 -2.94
CA HIS A 49 10.39 3.35 -2.74
C HIS A 49 9.19 3.81 -3.55
N LEU A 50 8.95 3.14 -4.68
CA LEU A 50 7.76 3.34 -5.51
C LEU A 50 6.60 2.43 -5.13
N ARG A 51 6.77 1.57 -4.12
CA ARG A 51 5.75 0.64 -3.65
C ARG A 51 5.52 0.76 -2.16
N ASN A 52 4.28 0.58 -1.73
CA ASN A 52 3.86 0.54 -0.34
C ASN A 52 3.27 -0.84 -0.07
N LYS A 53 3.77 -1.51 0.97
CA LYS A 53 3.14 -2.74 1.48
C LYS A 53 2.26 -2.35 2.67
N GLU A 54 0.96 -2.40 2.46
CA GLU A 54 -0.04 -2.10 3.48
C GLU A 54 -0.53 -3.39 4.12
N PHE A 55 -0.61 -3.39 5.44
CA PHE A 55 -1.15 -4.48 6.24
C PHE A 55 -2.43 -3.98 6.92
N ILE A 56 -3.54 -4.67 6.68
CA ILE A 56 -4.80 -4.44 7.38
C ILE A 56 -5.05 -5.65 8.28
N TYR A 57 -5.20 -5.39 9.57
CA TYR A 57 -5.51 -6.40 10.58
C TYR A 57 -6.99 -6.36 10.91
N VAL A 58 -7.66 -7.49 10.74
CA VAL A 58 -9.02 -7.70 11.25
C VAL A 58 -8.95 -8.69 12.39
N VAL A 59 -9.31 -8.24 13.59
CA VAL A 59 -9.36 -9.10 14.78
C VAL A 59 -10.82 -9.33 15.15
N SER A 60 -11.19 -10.59 15.31
CA SER A 60 -12.55 -10.97 15.66
C SER A 60 -12.55 -12.24 16.52
N ARG A 61 -13.70 -12.58 17.12
CA ARG A 61 -13.86 -13.86 17.85
C ARG A 61 -14.06 -15.04 16.90
N ASP A 62 -14.49 -14.77 15.67
CA ASP A 62 -14.66 -15.74 14.61
C ASP A 62 -13.44 -15.79 13.68
N ASP A 63 -13.27 -16.91 12.99
CA ASP A 63 -12.29 -16.97 11.90
C ASP A 63 -12.93 -16.37 10.63
N LEU A 64 -12.39 -15.23 10.20
CA LEU A 64 -12.88 -14.50 9.02
C LEU A 64 -12.02 -14.73 7.78
N THR A 65 -11.02 -15.62 7.84
CA THR A 65 -10.03 -15.81 6.77
C THR A 65 -10.69 -16.09 5.43
N ALA A 66 -11.62 -17.06 5.37
CA ALA A 66 -12.32 -17.39 4.13
C ALA A 66 -13.23 -16.25 3.61
N LYS A 67 -13.87 -15.49 4.52
CA LYS A 67 -14.75 -14.38 4.16
C LYS A 67 -13.97 -13.18 3.62
N LEU A 68 -12.76 -12.98 4.12
CA LEU A 68 -11.88 -11.86 3.75
C LEU A 68 -10.89 -12.21 2.63
N ALA A 69 -10.76 -13.48 2.25
CA ALA A 69 -9.91 -13.91 1.15
C ALA A 69 -10.10 -13.09 -0.15
N PRO A 70 -11.33 -12.71 -0.57
CA PRO A 70 -11.52 -11.87 -1.75
C PRO A 70 -10.93 -10.45 -1.62
N MET A 71 -10.68 -9.96 -0.41
CA MET A 71 -10.09 -8.64 -0.17
C MET A 71 -8.57 -8.64 -0.26
N ALA A 72 -7.94 -9.82 -0.23
CA ALA A 72 -6.50 -9.99 -0.42
C ALA A 72 -6.09 -9.95 -1.91
N SER A 73 -7.04 -9.87 -2.85
CA SER A 73 -6.72 -9.82 -4.27
C SER A 73 -6.08 -8.47 -4.62
N ALA A 74 -4.77 -8.53 -4.85
CA ALA A 74 -3.97 -7.50 -5.47
C ALA A 74 -4.66 -6.92 -6.72
N GLN A 75 -4.59 -5.60 -6.88
CA GLN A 75 -5.20 -4.80 -7.97
C GLN A 75 -6.67 -4.41 -7.77
N ARG A 76 -6.98 -3.72 -6.66
CA ARG A 76 -7.86 -2.56 -6.82
C ARG A 76 -7.09 -1.54 -7.63
N ARG A 77 -7.51 -1.33 -8.89
CA ARG A 77 -7.05 -0.19 -9.69
C ARG A 77 -7.17 1.03 -8.80
N GLN A 78 -6.05 1.69 -8.54
CA GLN A 78 -6.12 3.03 -7.99
C GLN A 78 -7.00 3.81 -8.95
N LEU A 79 -8.06 4.43 -8.45
CA LEU A 79 -8.73 5.49 -9.18
C LEU A 79 -7.71 6.63 -9.23
N SER A 80 -6.79 6.55 -10.18
CA SER A 80 -5.88 7.64 -10.41
C SER A 80 -6.72 8.71 -11.09
N LEU A 81 -6.66 9.95 -10.60
CA LEU A 81 -7.21 11.08 -11.36
C LEU A 81 -6.43 11.31 -12.66
N ILE A 82 -5.31 10.59 -12.87
CA ILE A 82 -4.42 10.69 -14.02
C ILE A 82 -3.83 9.28 -14.27
N ASP A 83 -4.52 8.48 -15.10
CA ASP A 83 -3.99 7.19 -15.55
C ASP A 83 -2.90 7.47 -16.59
N HIS A 84 -1.65 7.55 -16.15
CA HIS A 84 -0.51 7.90 -17.00
C HIS A 84 0.07 6.68 -17.78
N ASP A 85 -0.69 5.59 -17.91
CA ASP A 85 -0.35 4.46 -18.80
C ASP A 85 -0.76 4.74 -20.26
N ALA A 86 -1.39 5.88 -20.56
CA ALA A 86 -1.40 6.44 -21.90
C ALA A 86 -0.04 7.11 -22.14
N GLY A 87 0.88 6.38 -22.78
CA GLY A 87 2.14 6.91 -23.26
C GLY A 87 1.90 8.14 -24.13
N TYR A 88 2.11 9.32 -23.55
CA TYR A 88 2.31 10.53 -24.33
C TYR A 88 3.74 10.45 -24.85
N ALA A 89 3.88 10.06 -26.12
CA ALA A 89 5.09 10.30 -26.86
C ALA A 89 5.35 11.80 -26.81
N ILE A 90 6.38 12.21 -26.07
CA ILE A 90 7.03 13.49 -26.30
C ILE A 90 7.85 13.32 -27.58
N ASP A 91 7.15 13.33 -28.71
CA ASP A 91 7.76 13.69 -29.98
C ASP A 91 8.31 15.12 -29.83
N GLY A 92 9.56 15.27 -30.25
CA GLY A 92 10.41 16.40 -29.94
C GLY A 92 9.97 17.73 -30.55
N ASP A 93 10.58 18.80 -30.05
CA ASP A 93 11.37 19.69 -30.91
C ASP A 93 12.26 20.61 -30.04
N ALA A 94 13.49 20.79 -30.51
CA ALA A 94 14.46 21.88 -30.23
C ALA A 94 14.84 22.24 -28.78
#